data_AF-H3SPU5-F1
#
_entry.id   AF-H3SPU5-F1
#
_cell.length_a   1.000
_cell.length_b   1.000
_cell.length_c   1.000
_cell.angle_alpha   90.00
_cell.angle_beta   90.00
_cell.angle_gamma   90.00
#
_symmetry.space_group_name_H-M   'P 1'
#
loop_
_entity.id
_entity.type
_entity.pdbx_description
1 polymer ?
#
loop_
_entity_poly.entity_id
_entity_poly.type
_entity_poly.pdbx_seq_one_letter_code
_entity_poly.pdbx_strand_id
1 'polypeptide(L)'
;KPFTPQQRSMLAFETELSAHPVDGSNPDTLFMGDDGLPYVLEKWAKFAITDEFVFGYNNKGDGFKRVEIIGKFPNAQLAYMQKFNGMLLTEGNWAAGADRFNIETNRPYVTIANTDSGWGQDYNPTQDEIKAYFLGWRMYQEGSRETPYTSGKRQWFKINKPSDSSVADTPTTSYPEWTPYRLQYLKAKPTVEPVRNYELGATLSAGSNMVEVGSGIVIRESVSAWNKDGNFYINASGSPLKYRCASIADVFHHHTKDYKWTLRQRPPTDSDIALGTGFASITNASGFDPT
;
A
#
# COMPACT_ATOMS: atom_id res chain seq x y z
N LYS A 1 -42.78 -13.72 -1.33
CA LYS A 1 -42.33 -13.50 -2.72
C LYS A 1 -41.01 -14.25 -2.88
N PRO A 2 -40.86 -15.18 -3.84
CA PRO A 2 -39.58 -15.84 -4.06
C PRO A 2 -38.53 -14.82 -4.49
N PHE A 3 -37.27 -15.05 -4.12
CA PHE A 3 -36.15 -14.21 -4.53
C PHE A 3 -35.99 -14.30 -6.06
N THR A 4 -36.05 -13.15 -6.73
CA THR A 4 -35.74 -13.05 -8.16
C THR A 4 -34.38 -12.38 -8.30
N PRO A 5 -33.33 -13.11 -8.73
CA PRO A 5 -32.03 -12.49 -9.00
C PRO A 5 -32.22 -11.39 -10.05
N GLN A 6 -31.88 -10.15 -9.69
CA GLN A 6 -31.90 -9.03 -10.62
C GLN A 6 -30.55 -8.92 -11.36
N GLN A 7 -30.55 -8.16 -12.45
CA GLN A 7 -29.32 -7.83 -13.19
C GLN A 7 -28.29 -7.30 -12.20
N ARG A 8 -27.07 -7.84 -12.25
CA ARG A 8 -25.97 -7.41 -11.39
C ARG A 8 -25.71 -5.93 -11.67
N SER A 9 -26.07 -5.10 -10.70
CA SER A 9 -25.82 -3.68 -10.70
C SER A 9 -24.80 -3.39 -9.61
N MET A 10 -23.90 -2.43 -9.83
CA MET A 10 -22.73 -2.23 -8.98
C MET A 10 -22.61 -0.77 -8.58
N LEU A 11 -22.30 -0.58 -7.30
CA LEU A 11 -21.80 0.66 -6.76
C LEU A 11 -20.37 0.39 -6.32
N ALA A 12 -19.40 1.09 -6.92
CA ALA A 12 -17.99 0.89 -6.60
C ALA A 12 -17.29 2.25 -6.46
N PHE A 13 -16.36 2.34 -5.52
CA PHE A 13 -15.61 3.55 -5.25
C PHE A 13 -14.15 3.17 -5.05
N GLU A 14 -13.25 3.80 -5.80
CA GLU A 14 -11.82 3.70 -5.54
C GLU A 14 -11.43 4.82 -4.58
N THR A 15 -11.37 4.48 -3.30
CA THR A 15 -11.01 5.41 -2.23
C THR A 15 -10.38 4.66 -1.05
N GLU A 16 -9.67 5.38 -0.19
CA GLU A 16 -9.10 4.86 1.04
C GLU A 16 -9.82 5.49 2.23
N LEU A 17 -10.46 4.66 3.05
CA LEU A 17 -11.13 5.08 4.27
C LEU A 17 -10.29 4.67 5.48
N SER A 18 -10.26 5.53 6.49
CA SER A 18 -9.57 5.29 7.75
C SER A 18 -10.50 5.48 8.93
N ALA A 19 -10.17 4.81 10.01
CA ALA A 19 -10.78 4.98 11.32
C ALA A 19 -9.70 4.83 12.37
N HIS A 20 -10.05 5.04 13.64
CA HIS A 20 -9.17 4.72 14.74
C HIS A 20 -8.73 3.25 14.65
N PRO A 21 -7.42 2.94 14.61
CA PRO A 21 -6.93 1.61 14.21
C PRO A 21 -7.22 0.51 15.25
N VAL A 22 -7.55 0.88 16.49
CA VAL A 22 -7.88 -0.07 17.58
C VAL A 22 -9.39 -0.28 17.75
N ASP A 23 -10.20 0.78 17.85
CA ASP A 23 -11.63 0.69 18.21
C ASP A 23 -12.59 1.07 17.07
N GLY A 24 -12.07 1.51 15.92
CA GLY A 24 -12.88 1.92 14.76
C GLY A 24 -13.62 3.25 14.94
N SER A 25 -13.38 3.99 16.03
CA SER A 25 -13.98 5.30 16.27
C SER A 25 -13.52 6.35 15.26
N ASN A 26 -14.30 7.43 15.15
CA ASN A 26 -14.05 8.54 14.22
C ASN A 26 -13.83 8.10 12.75
N PRO A 27 -14.62 7.18 12.18
CA PRO A 27 -14.37 6.73 10.81
C PRO A 27 -14.56 7.88 9.82
N ASP A 28 -13.73 7.87 8.78
CA ASP A 28 -14.01 8.56 7.54
C ASP A 28 -15.38 8.10 7.01
N THR A 29 -16.08 8.98 6.33
CA THR A 29 -17.45 8.70 5.87
C THR A 29 -17.55 8.93 4.38
N LEU A 30 -17.85 7.88 3.62
CA LEU A 30 -18.23 7.97 2.23
C LEU A 30 -19.70 8.39 2.13
N PHE A 31 -20.01 9.42 1.36
CA PHE A 31 -21.37 9.93 1.18
C PHE A 31 -21.59 10.47 -0.24
N MET A 32 -22.85 10.63 -0.63
CA MET A 32 -23.24 11.31 -1.87
C MET A 32 -23.55 12.78 -1.54
N GLY A 33 -22.94 13.71 -2.29
CA GLY A 33 -23.23 15.13 -2.18
C GLY A 33 -24.60 15.49 -2.76
N ASP A 34 -25.03 16.73 -2.53
CA ASP A 34 -26.28 17.27 -3.07
C ASP A 34 -26.28 17.35 -4.62
N ASP A 35 -25.09 17.30 -5.23
CA ASP A 35 -24.90 17.21 -6.68
C ASP A 35 -24.96 15.78 -7.23
N GLY A 36 -25.19 14.78 -6.36
CA GLY A 36 -25.25 13.38 -6.74
C GLY A 36 -23.88 12.73 -7.00
N LEU A 37 -22.77 13.38 -6.61
CA LEU A 37 -21.42 12.82 -6.74
C LEU A 37 -20.91 12.24 -5.41
N PRO A 38 -20.01 11.25 -5.44
CA PRO A 38 -19.45 10.67 -4.21
C PRO A 38 -18.28 11.47 -3.62
N TYR A 39 -18.28 11.59 -2.29
CA TYR A 39 -17.29 12.29 -1.49
C TYR A 39 -16.90 11.48 -0.26
N VAL A 40 -15.70 11.73 0.27
CA VAL A 40 -15.25 11.26 1.57
C VAL A 40 -15.09 12.44 2.52
N LEU A 41 -15.78 12.38 3.65
CA LEU A 41 -15.46 13.22 4.80
C LEU A 41 -14.23 12.61 5.49
N GLU A 42 -13.05 13.10 5.13
CA GLU A 42 -11.76 12.62 5.59
C GLU A 42 -11.42 13.27 6.94
N LYS A 43 -11.54 12.49 8.01
CA LYS A 43 -11.15 12.85 9.38
C LYS A 43 -9.69 12.51 9.66
N TRP A 44 -9.15 11.50 8.97
CA TRP A 44 -7.77 11.04 9.20
C TRP A 44 -6.86 11.41 8.04
N ALA A 45 -5.77 12.08 8.35
CA ALA A 45 -4.67 12.24 7.40
C ALA A 45 -3.72 11.04 7.49
N LYS A 46 -3.14 10.67 6.36
CA LYS A 46 -2.29 9.49 6.17
C LYS A 46 -1.03 9.88 5.41
N PHE A 47 0.13 9.48 5.91
CA PHE A 47 1.41 9.69 5.25
C PHE A 47 2.23 8.41 5.24
N ALA A 48 2.78 8.05 4.08
CA ALA A 48 3.91 7.15 4.02
C ALA A 48 5.18 7.95 4.34
N ILE A 49 6.06 7.43 5.20
CA ILE A 49 7.36 8.03 5.48
C ILE A 49 8.32 7.61 4.37
N THR A 50 8.55 8.53 3.42
CA THR A 50 9.35 8.32 2.21
C THR A 50 10.64 9.15 2.21
N ASP A 51 11.34 9.18 1.08
CA ASP A 51 12.54 10.00 0.84
C ASP A 51 12.29 11.51 0.77
N GLU A 52 11.03 11.93 0.72
CA GLU A 52 10.61 13.33 0.72
C GLU A 52 10.83 14.02 2.08
N PHE A 53 10.92 13.24 3.16
CA PHE A 53 11.17 13.76 4.49
C PHE A 53 12.67 13.95 4.75
N VAL A 54 12.96 14.92 5.61
CA VAL A 54 14.30 15.11 6.18
C VAL A 54 14.38 14.28 7.45
N PHE A 55 15.50 13.61 7.68
CA PHE A 55 15.68 12.75 8.86
C PHE A 55 16.83 13.26 9.73
N GLY A 56 16.70 13.11 11.04
CA GLY A 56 17.73 13.53 12.00
C GLY A 56 18.03 12.43 13.01
N TYR A 57 19.30 12.20 13.30
CA TYR A 57 19.67 11.49 14.51
C TYR A 57 19.39 12.37 15.71
N ASN A 58 18.74 11.83 16.73
CA ASN A 58 18.41 12.60 17.92
C ASN A 58 19.09 12.06 19.19
N ASN A 59 18.94 10.76 19.48
CA ASN A 59 19.54 10.14 20.67
C ASN A 59 19.65 8.61 20.52
N LYS A 60 20.25 7.94 21.51
CA LYS A 60 20.27 6.48 21.64
C LYS A 60 19.82 6.04 23.04
N GLY A 61 19.31 4.82 23.12
CA GLY A 61 19.11 4.09 24.37
C GLY A 61 19.70 2.70 24.25
N ASP A 62 19.53 1.86 25.26
CA ASP A 62 20.03 0.49 25.24
C ASP A 62 19.28 -0.34 24.20
N GLY A 63 19.99 -0.72 23.13
CA GLY A 63 19.44 -1.54 22.05
C GLY A 63 18.66 -0.78 20.97
N PHE A 64 18.61 0.56 20.98
CA PHE A 64 17.85 1.32 19.98
C PHE A 64 18.40 2.73 19.71
N LYS A 65 17.98 3.31 18.57
CA LYS A 65 18.19 4.72 18.20
C LYS A 65 16.88 5.48 18.18
N ARG A 66 16.91 6.74 18.60
CA ARG A 66 15.82 7.70 18.40
C ARG A 66 16.14 8.59 17.22
N VAL A 67 15.25 8.59 16.24
CA VAL A 67 15.33 9.41 15.04
C VAL A 67 14.20 10.43 15.04
N GLU A 68 14.45 11.57 14.44
CA GLU A 68 13.48 12.61 14.17
C GLU A 68 13.11 12.60 12.70
N ILE A 69 11.81 12.75 12.41
CA ILE A 69 11.30 12.98 11.07
C ILE A 69 10.98 14.47 10.98
N ILE A 70 11.76 15.19 10.19
CA ILE A 70 11.67 16.64 10.05
C ILE A 70 10.76 16.93 8.85
N GLY A 71 9.65 17.61 9.14
CA GLY A 71 8.64 17.98 8.17
C GLY A 71 7.60 18.92 8.78
N LYS A 72 6.61 19.33 7.98
CA LYS A 72 5.46 20.11 8.47
C LYS A 72 4.36 19.15 8.94
N PHE A 73 4.53 18.56 10.10
CA PHE A 73 3.46 17.78 10.72
C PHE A 73 2.53 18.73 11.49
N PRO A 74 1.20 18.58 11.37
CA PRO A 74 0.28 19.35 12.20
C PRO A 74 0.35 18.88 13.64
N ASN A 75 -0.04 19.75 14.57
CA ASN A 75 -0.20 19.39 15.96
C ASN A 75 -1.45 18.50 16.08
N ALA A 76 -1.25 17.19 16.11
CA ALA A 76 -2.32 16.22 16.18
C ALA A 76 -2.50 15.74 17.62
N GLN A 77 -3.73 15.75 18.12
CA GLN A 77 -4.06 15.23 19.45
C GLN A 77 -4.08 13.70 19.49
N LEU A 78 -4.26 13.07 18.33
CA LEU A 78 -4.38 11.63 18.20
C LEU A 78 -3.65 11.17 16.94
N ALA A 79 -2.64 10.33 17.11
CA ALA A 79 -1.81 9.83 16.03
C ALA A 79 -1.45 8.35 16.27
N TYR A 80 -1.10 7.67 15.18
CA TYR A 80 -0.66 6.29 15.17
C TYR A 80 0.43 6.13 14.13
N MET A 81 1.49 5.43 14.50
CA MET A 81 2.52 5.05 13.55
C MET A 81 2.55 3.53 13.38
N GLN A 82 2.56 3.09 12.12
CA GLN A 82 2.76 1.71 11.74
C GLN A 82 4.15 1.55 11.14
N LYS A 83 4.86 0.51 11.59
CA LYS A 83 6.15 0.09 11.05
C LYS A 83 5.98 -0.66 9.73
N PHE A 84 7.06 -0.79 8.97
CA PHE A 84 7.10 -1.52 7.68
C PHE A 84 6.54 -2.96 7.74
N ASN A 85 6.56 -3.59 8.91
CA ASN A 85 6.06 -4.96 9.12
C ASN A 85 4.59 -5.01 9.57
N GLY A 86 3.88 -3.88 9.56
CA GLY A 86 2.49 -3.79 9.98
C GLY A 86 2.28 -3.59 11.48
N MET A 87 3.33 -3.65 12.30
CA MET A 87 3.24 -3.44 13.74
C MET A 87 2.92 -1.97 14.07
N LEU A 88 1.92 -1.74 14.93
CA LEU A 88 1.66 -0.42 15.49
C LEU A 88 2.72 -0.11 16.56
N LEU A 89 3.32 1.07 16.46
CA LEU A 89 4.26 1.57 17.46
C LEU A 89 3.50 2.06 18.70
N THR A 90 4.13 1.89 19.86
CA THR A 90 3.56 2.38 21.12
C THR A 90 3.81 3.87 21.26
N GLU A 91 2.76 4.66 21.44
CA GLU A 91 2.90 6.08 21.79
C GLU A 91 3.49 6.23 23.21
N GLY A 92 4.45 7.15 23.39
CA GLY A 92 4.86 7.57 24.73
C GLY A 92 6.37 7.68 24.92
N ASN A 93 6.81 7.47 26.17
CA ASN A 93 8.16 7.82 26.61
C ASN A 93 9.25 7.07 25.81
N TRP A 94 10.09 7.83 25.12
CA TRP A 94 11.19 7.36 24.30
C TRP A 94 12.33 6.69 25.07
N ALA A 95 12.43 6.89 26.39
CA ALA A 95 13.40 6.19 27.24
C ALA A 95 12.99 4.74 27.53
N ALA A 96 11.77 4.32 27.16
CA ALA A 96 11.20 3.04 27.54
C ALA A 96 11.38 1.92 26.49
N GLY A 97 12.25 2.11 25.49
CA GLY A 97 12.65 1.06 24.53
C GLY A 97 12.43 1.41 23.07
N ALA A 98 12.68 0.41 22.19
CA ALA A 98 12.42 0.48 20.76
C ALA A 98 10.91 0.46 20.43
N ASP A 99 10.59 0.69 19.15
CA ASP A 99 9.23 0.56 18.60
C ASP A 99 8.18 1.48 19.25
N ARG A 100 8.63 2.68 19.58
CA ARG A 100 7.83 3.79 20.09
C ARG A 100 7.83 4.95 19.11
N PHE A 101 6.79 5.76 19.22
CA PHE A 101 6.75 7.06 18.56
C PHE A 101 6.15 8.13 19.48
N ASN A 102 6.45 9.39 19.19
CA ASN A 102 5.81 10.55 19.81
C ASN A 102 5.77 11.68 18.79
N ILE A 103 4.77 12.56 18.85
CA ILE A 103 4.74 13.82 18.10
C ILE A 103 4.89 14.96 19.10
N GLU A 104 6.12 15.44 19.28
CA GLU A 104 6.39 16.57 20.17
C GLU A 104 6.54 17.84 19.33
N THR A 105 5.70 18.86 19.56
CA THR A 105 5.85 20.19 18.93
C THR A 105 6.02 20.13 17.40
N ASN A 106 5.17 19.35 16.72
CA ASN A 106 5.21 19.11 15.26
C ASN A 106 6.44 18.33 14.76
N ARG A 107 7.17 17.64 15.66
CA ARG A 107 8.32 16.79 15.32
C ARG A 107 8.03 15.36 15.75
N PRO A 108 7.72 14.47 14.79
CA PRO A 108 7.63 13.05 15.06
C PRO A 108 9.01 12.48 15.41
N TYR A 109 9.09 11.82 16.55
CA TYR A 109 10.21 11.00 16.97
C TYR A 109 9.83 9.54 16.90
N VAL A 110 10.77 8.71 16.45
CA VAL A 110 10.60 7.25 16.34
C VAL A 110 11.82 6.58 16.97
N THR A 111 11.59 5.56 17.77
CA THR A 111 12.68 4.70 18.28
C THR A 111 12.76 3.43 17.44
N ILE A 112 13.95 3.10 16.94
CA ILE A 112 14.22 1.98 16.04
C ILE A 112 15.22 1.05 16.73
N ALA A 113 14.93 -0.25 16.82
CA ALA A 113 15.86 -1.20 17.40
C ALA A 113 17.16 -1.27 16.58
N ASN A 114 18.28 -1.48 17.27
CA ASN A 114 19.58 -1.73 16.64
C ASN A 114 19.53 -2.99 15.78
N THR A 115 18.72 -3.98 16.16
CA THR A 115 18.50 -5.21 15.37
C THR A 115 17.79 -4.92 14.05
N ASP A 116 16.90 -3.95 13.97
CA ASP A 116 16.18 -3.62 12.74
C ASP A 116 16.97 -2.69 11.83
N SER A 117 17.58 -1.66 12.41
CA SER A 117 18.38 -0.69 11.65
C SER A 117 19.75 -1.23 11.24
N GLY A 118 20.30 -2.11 12.08
CA GLY A 118 21.67 -2.56 11.98
C GLY A 118 22.69 -1.53 12.46
N TRP A 119 22.27 -0.51 13.23
CA TRP A 119 23.18 0.43 13.87
C TRP A 119 23.64 -0.12 15.22
N GLY A 120 24.95 -0.27 15.40
CA GLY A 120 25.54 -0.72 16.65
C GLY A 120 25.23 0.22 17.82
N GLN A 121 25.40 -0.28 19.05
CA GLN A 121 24.97 0.44 20.27
C GLN A 121 25.52 1.88 20.32
N ASP A 122 26.81 2.04 20.06
CA ASP A 122 27.48 3.34 20.13
C ASP A 122 27.59 4.09 18.81
N TYR A 123 27.07 3.53 17.72
CA TYR A 123 27.11 4.15 16.41
C TYR A 123 26.05 5.26 16.31
N ASN A 124 26.47 6.46 15.89
CA ASN A 124 25.56 7.57 15.60
C ASN A 124 25.32 7.63 14.08
N PRO A 125 24.17 7.18 13.56
CA PRO A 125 23.92 7.16 12.13
C PRO A 125 23.80 8.56 11.53
N THR A 126 24.20 8.70 10.27
CA THR A 126 24.02 9.95 9.52
C THR A 126 22.58 10.10 9.02
N GLN A 127 22.21 11.29 8.56
CA GLN A 127 20.91 11.53 7.95
C GLN A 127 20.64 10.60 6.76
N ASP A 128 21.63 10.38 5.88
CA ASP A 128 21.48 9.51 4.72
C ASP A 128 21.30 8.05 5.10
N GLU A 129 21.92 7.62 6.19
CA GLU A 129 21.79 6.26 6.73
C GLU A 129 20.42 6.02 7.35
N ILE A 130 19.89 7.02 8.07
CA ILE A 130 18.52 6.99 8.57
C ILE A 130 17.53 6.95 7.41
N LYS A 131 17.76 7.77 6.38
CA LYS A 131 16.94 7.78 5.17
C LYS A 131 16.97 6.40 4.48
N ALA A 132 18.14 5.78 4.33
CA ALA A 132 18.27 4.43 3.77
C ALA A 132 17.43 3.41 4.54
N TYR A 133 17.38 3.49 5.88
CA TYR A 133 16.51 2.64 6.69
C TYR A 133 15.02 2.82 6.39
N PHE A 134 14.54 4.07 6.30
CA PHE A 134 13.14 4.33 5.92
C PHE A 134 12.83 3.95 4.46
N LEU A 135 13.85 3.85 3.61
CA LEU A 135 13.76 3.30 2.24
C LEU A 135 13.91 1.77 2.16
N GLY A 136 13.96 1.09 3.30
CA GLY A 136 13.88 -0.37 3.37
C GLY A 136 15.20 -1.09 3.40
N TRP A 137 16.29 -0.40 3.74
CA TRP A 137 17.62 -0.96 3.81
C TRP A 137 18.12 -1.10 5.25
N ARG A 138 18.70 -2.24 5.57
CA ARG A 138 19.38 -2.47 6.84
C ARG A 138 20.88 -2.43 6.65
N MET A 139 21.56 -1.68 7.50
CA MET A 139 23.02 -1.61 7.57
C MET A 139 23.55 -2.87 8.27
N TYR A 140 24.78 -3.29 7.98
CA TYR A 140 25.43 -4.34 8.77
C TYR A 140 26.96 -4.27 8.66
N GLN A 141 27.63 -4.97 9.57
CA GLN A 141 29.08 -5.15 9.54
C GLN A 141 29.46 -6.11 8.41
N GLU A 142 30.30 -5.68 7.46
CA GLU A 142 30.74 -6.53 6.34
C GLU A 142 31.19 -7.93 6.85
N GLY A 143 30.67 -8.98 6.22
CA GLY A 143 30.93 -10.37 6.58
C GLY A 143 29.89 -11.04 7.48
N SER A 144 29.03 -10.29 8.18
CA SER A 144 27.95 -10.85 9.01
C SER A 144 26.67 -10.01 8.97
N ARG A 145 25.66 -10.45 8.20
CA ARG A 145 24.38 -9.74 8.09
C ARG A 145 23.68 -9.56 9.43
N GLU A 146 23.83 -10.49 10.37
CA GLU A 146 23.17 -10.38 11.68
C GLU A 146 23.78 -9.29 12.56
N THR A 147 25.05 -8.96 12.35
CA THR A 147 25.82 -8.06 13.22
C THR A 147 25.56 -6.60 12.86
N PRO A 148 25.01 -5.79 13.78
CA PRO A 148 24.91 -4.35 13.59
C PRO A 148 26.30 -3.74 13.37
N TYR A 149 26.38 -2.78 12.45
CA TYR A 149 27.61 -2.07 12.15
C TYR A 149 28.07 -1.20 13.32
N THR A 150 29.35 -1.31 13.69
CA THR A 150 29.96 -0.46 14.73
C THR A 150 31.10 0.38 14.18
N SER A 151 31.94 -0.18 13.31
CA SER A 151 33.07 0.52 12.68
C SER A 151 33.63 -0.25 11.48
N GLY A 152 34.49 0.41 10.68
CA GLY A 152 35.15 -0.22 9.54
C GLY A 152 34.27 -0.29 8.29
N LYS A 153 34.19 -1.47 7.66
CA LYS A 153 33.41 -1.66 6.44
C LYS A 153 31.96 -2.02 6.74
N ARG A 154 31.07 -1.26 6.13
CA ARG A 154 29.61 -1.46 6.19
C ARG A 154 29.10 -2.01 4.87
N GLN A 155 27.97 -2.69 4.93
CA GLN A 155 27.17 -3.05 3.78
C GLN A 155 25.68 -2.87 4.08
N TRP A 156 24.85 -2.92 3.04
CA TRP A 156 23.41 -2.77 3.14
C TRP A 156 22.69 -3.91 2.46
N PHE A 157 21.55 -4.31 3.00
CA PHE A 157 20.65 -5.26 2.33
C PHE A 157 19.20 -4.85 2.51
N LYS A 158 18.33 -5.33 1.63
CA LYS A 158 16.89 -5.05 1.67
C LYS A 158 16.23 -5.79 2.84
N ILE A 159 15.57 -5.06 3.73
CA ILE A 159 14.92 -5.61 4.93
C ILE A 159 13.95 -6.76 4.59
N ASN A 160 13.11 -6.60 3.57
CA ASN A 160 12.12 -7.61 3.16
C ASN A 160 12.69 -8.71 2.25
N LYS A 161 13.98 -8.59 1.86
CA LYS A 161 14.68 -9.55 0.99
C LYS A 161 16.10 -9.79 1.52
N PRO A 162 16.23 -10.37 2.73
CA PRO A 162 17.52 -10.53 3.40
C PRO A 162 18.48 -11.50 2.72
N SER A 163 18.05 -12.20 1.66
CA SER A 163 18.89 -13.08 0.83
C SER A 163 19.40 -12.41 -0.45
N ASP A 164 18.88 -11.23 -0.82
CA ASP A 164 19.32 -10.49 -2.01
C ASP A 164 20.76 -9.99 -1.85
N SER A 165 21.42 -9.69 -2.97
CA SER A 165 22.74 -9.07 -3.00
C SER A 165 22.81 -7.78 -2.18
N SER A 166 23.92 -7.58 -1.48
CA SER A 166 24.19 -6.36 -0.73
C SER A 166 24.82 -5.28 -1.60
N VAL A 167 24.71 -4.04 -1.14
CA VAL A 167 25.41 -2.88 -1.71
C VAL A 167 26.35 -2.27 -0.68
N ALA A 168 27.47 -1.71 -1.14
CA ALA A 168 28.48 -1.08 -0.27
C ALA A 168 28.14 0.39 0.03
N ASP A 169 27.66 1.11 -0.98
CA ASP A 169 27.28 2.52 -0.86
C ASP A 169 25.95 2.67 -0.12
N THR A 170 25.76 3.82 0.54
CA THR A 170 24.51 4.15 1.24
C THR A 170 23.37 4.27 0.21
N PRO A 171 22.32 3.44 0.31
CA PRO A 171 21.21 3.46 -0.64
C PRO A 171 20.44 4.78 -0.60
N THR A 172 20.11 5.32 -1.77
CA THR A 172 19.33 6.56 -1.92
C THR A 172 17.92 6.32 -2.48
N THR A 173 17.60 5.09 -2.88
CA THR A 173 16.31 4.71 -3.47
C THR A 173 15.67 3.53 -2.73
N SER A 174 14.34 3.46 -2.77
CA SER A 174 13.56 2.31 -2.29
C SER A 174 13.48 1.20 -3.36
N TYR A 175 12.76 0.12 -3.06
CA TYR A 175 12.45 -0.97 -3.99
C TYR A 175 10.93 -1.31 -4.00
N PRO A 176 10.39 -1.88 -5.09
CA PRO A 176 8.95 -2.04 -5.29
C PRO A 176 8.21 -2.81 -4.17
N GLU A 177 8.85 -3.77 -3.53
CA GLU A 177 8.27 -4.58 -2.45
C GLU A 177 8.41 -3.97 -1.05
N TRP A 178 9.03 -2.79 -0.94
CA TRP A 178 9.16 -2.11 0.33
C TRP A 178 7.81 -1.53 0.76
N THR A 179 7.46 -1.73 2.03
CA THR A 179 6.31 -1.08 2.65
C THR A 179 6.84 -0.02 3.63
N PRO A 180 6.69 1.27 3.32
CA PRO A 180 7.18 2.33 4.21
C PRO A 180 6.45 2.33 5.55
N TYR A 181 7.06 2.98 6.55
CA TYR A 181 6.33 3.37 7.76
C TYR A 181 5.14 4.26 7.38
N ARG A 182 4.05 4.17 8.13
CA ARG A 182 2.86 4.98 7.92
C ARG A 182 2.50 5.74 9.16
N LEU A 183 2.26 7.04 9.01
CA LEU A 183 1.69 7.89 10.06
C LEU A 183 0.23 8.17 9.70
N GLN A 184 -0.67 7.89 10.63
CA GLN A 184 -2.08 8.26 10.56
C GLN A 184 -2.41 9.17 11.75
N TYR A 185 -3.11 10.28 11.53
CA TYR A 185 -3.54 11.15 12.64
C TYR A 185 -4.88 11.81 12.37
N LEU A 186 -5.59 12.10 13.46
CA LEU A 186 -6.89 12.76 13.41
C LEU A 186 -6.70 14.25 13.11
N LYS A 187 -7.33 14.72 12.04
CA LYS A 187 -7.30 16.14 11.66
C LYS A 187 -8.10 16.96 12.65
N ALA A 188 -7.58 18.13 13.02
CA ALA A 188 -8.33 19.11 13.81
C ALA A 188 -9.58 19.63 13.08
N LYS A 189 -9.53 19.67 11.74
CA LYS A 189 -10.65 19.99 10.86
C LYS A 189 -10.72 18.94 9.75
N PRO A 190 -11.76 18.10 9.70
CA PRO A 190 -11.97 17.18 8.59
C PRO A 190 -12.07 17.92 7.25
N THR A 191 -11.73 17.26 6.16
CA THR A 191 -11.88 17.79 4.80
C THR A 191 -12.86 16.94 4.00
N VAL A 192 -13.47 17.54 2.98
CA VAL A 192 -14.37 16.83 2.07
C VAL A 192 -13.61 16.61 0.76
N GLU A 193 -13.28 15.36 0.47
CA GLU A 193 -12.50 14.98 -0.69
C GLU A 193 -13.40 14.31 -1.74
N PRO A 194 -13.37 14.74 -3.01
CA PRO A 194 -14.12 14.10 -4.08
C PRO A 194 -13.54 12.72 -4.42
N VAL A 195 -14.40 11.71 -4.56
CA VAL A 195 -13.98 10.40 -5.10
C VAL A 195 -13.90 10.53 -6.63
N ARG A 196 -12.73 10.24 -7.20
CA ARG A 196 -12.47 10.47 -8.63
C ARG A 196 -12.86 9.31 -9.53
N ASN A 197 -12.64 8.08 -9.06
CA ASN A 197 -12.96 6.88 -9.81
C ASN A 197 -14.06 6.12 -9.07
N TYR A 198 -15.21 5.96 -9.73
CA TYR A 198 -16.38 5.31 -9.18
C TYR A 198 -17.30 4.78 -10.28
N GLU A 199 -18.19 3.86 -9.91
CA GLU A 199 -19.29 3.36 -10.74
C GLU A 199 -20.61 3.55 -9.97
N LEU A 200 -21.58 4.27 -10.55
CA LEU A 200 -22.88 4.57 -9.93
C LEU A 200 -24.03 3.76 -10.55
N GLY A 201 -23.81 2.48 -10.86
CA GLY A 201 -24.74 1.66 -11.62
C GLY A 201 -25.79 0.92 -10.79
N ALA A 202 -25.73 0.96 -9.46
CA ALA A 202 -26.62 0.18 -8.59
C ALA A 202 -28.05 0.74 -8.59
N THR A 203 -29.02 -0.13 -8.88
CA THR A 203 -30.45 0.20 -8.81
C THR A 203 -31.10 -0.63 -7.73
N LEU A 204 -31.71 0.03 -6.74
CA LEU A 204 -32.51 -0.64 -5.72
C LEU A 204 -33.99 -0.68 -6.13
N SER A 205 -34.63 -1.82 -5.93
CA SER A 205 -36.06 -1.96 -6.17
C SER A 205 -36.87 -1.61 -4.92
N ALA A 206 -38.15 -1.26 -5.08
CA ALA A 206 -39.05 -1.09 -3.95
C ALA A 206 -39.20 -2.39 -3.14
N GLY A 207 -39.11 -2.29 -1.81
CA GLY A 207 -39.14 -3.43 -0.89
C GLY A 207 -37.76 -3.86 -0.40
N SER A 208 -37.62 -5.13 -0.03
CA SER A 208 -36.37 -5.68 0.48
C SER A 208 -35.37 -5.93 -0.64
N ASN A 209 -34.16 -5.40 -0.50
CA ASN A 209 -33.03 -5.67 -1.38
C ASN A 209 -31.98 -6.45 -0.58
N MET A 210 -31.27 -7.36 -1.24
CA MET A 210 -30.05 -7.97 -0.70
C MET A 210 -28.87 -7.24 -1.32
N VAL A 211 -28.00 -6.69 -0.48
CA VAL A 211 -26.77 -6.02 -0.91
C VAL A 211 -25.60 -6.80 -0.36
N GLU A 212 -24.67 -7.16 -1.25
CA GLU A 212 -23.38 -7.71 -0.89
C GLU A 212 -22.36 -6.58 -0.88
N VAL A 213 -21.62 -6.45 0.22
CA VAL A 213 -20.57 -5.45 0.37
C VAL A 213 -19.24 -6.17 0.41
N GLY A 214 -18.35 -5.78 -0.50
CA GLY A 214 -16.99 -6.32 -0.59
C GLY A 214 -15.97 -5.20 -0.79
N SER A 215 -14.70 -5.57 -0.72
CA SER A 215 -13.56 -4.69 -1.02
C SER A 215 -12.60 -5.40 -1.98
N GLY A 216 -11.61 -4.67 -2.53
CA GLY A 216 -10.58 -5.24 -3.40
C GLY A 216 -10.96 -5.34 -4.89
N ILE A 217 -11.91 -4.52 -5.35
CA ILE A 217 -12.17 -4.34 -6.78
C ILE A 217 -11.25 -3.27 -7.37
N VAL A 218 -10.71 -3.53 -8.55
CA VAL A 218 -10.05 -2.50 -9.38
C VAL A 218 -11.07 -2.02 -10.40
N ILE A 219 -11.38 -0.72 -10.39
CA ILE A 219 -12.29 -0.12 -11.37
C ILE A 219 -11.46 0.20 -12.62
N ARG A 220 -11.77 -0.49 -13.72
CA ARG A 220 -11.22 -0.23 -15.07
C ARG A 220 -9.70 -0.19 -15.11
N GLU A 221 -9.10 -1.34 -15.38
CA GLU A 221 -7.67 -1.44 -15.65
C GLU A 221 -7.41 -1.54 -17.15
N SER A 222 -6.54 -0.68 -17.69
CA SER A 222 -6.15 -0.71 -19.11
C SER A 222 -4.97 -1.64 -19.33
N VAL A 223 -5.06 -2.50 -20.35
CA VAL A 223 -4.03 -3.46 -20.71
C VAL A 223 -4.12 -3.81 -22.20
N SER A 224 -2.98 -4.00 -22.85
CA SER A 224 -2.93 -4.51 -24.23
C SER A 224 -3.00 -6.03 -24.22
N ALA A 225 -3.86 -6.62 -25.04
CA ALA A 225 -3.94 -8.07 -25.18
C ALA A 225 -2.64 -8.66 -25.75
N TRP A 226 -2.21 -9.81 -25.21
CA TRP A 226 -1.06 -10.54 -25.74
C TRP A 226 -1.49 -11.62 -26.73
N ASN A 227 -0.93 -11.59 -27.94
CA ASN A 227 -1.10 -12.66 -28.92
C ASN A 227 -0.06 -13.77 -28.68
N LYS A 228 -0.55 -15.00 -28.48
CA LYS A 228 0.26 -16.22 -28.46
C LYS A 228 -0.42 -17.26 -29.36
N ASP A 229 0.23 -17.57 -30.48
CA ASP A 229 -0.20 -18.58 -31.45
C ASP A 229 -1.64 -18.36 -31.97
N GLY A 230 -2.01 -17.11 -32.23
CA GLY A 230 -3.34 -16.75 -32.75
C GLY A 230 -4.46 -16.72 -31.70
N ASN A 231 -4.12 -16.89 -30.42
CA ASN A 231 -5.01 -16.66 -29.29
C ASN A 231 -4.60 -15.37 -28.56
N PHE A 232 -5.58 -14.65 -28.03
CA PHE A 232 -5.34 -13.41 -27.30
C PHE A 232 -5.62 -13.59 -25.82
N TYR A 233 -4.77 -13.01 -24.98
CA TYR A 233 -4.80 -13.18 -23.54
C TYR A 233 -4.69 -11.84 -22.81
N ILE A 234 -5.40 -11.73 -21.69
CA ILE A 234 -5.24 -10.69 -20.67
C ILE A 234 -4.87 -11.37 -19.35
N ASN A 235 -3.97 -10.74 -18.59
CA ASN A 235 -3.37 -11.27 -17.37
C ASN A 235 -2.58 -12.57 -17.60
N ALA A 236 -1.76 -12.59 -18.65
CA ALA A 236 -0.81 -13.66 -18.97
C ALA A 236 0.62 -13.09 -19.02
N SER A 237 1.63 -13.95 -19.14
CA SER A 237 3.04 -13.54 -19.09
C SER A 237 3.41 -12.37 -20.02
N GLY A 238 2.85 -12.30 -21.23
CA GLY A 238 3.05 -11.17 -22.17
C GLY A 238 2.07 -10.00 -22.04
N SER A 239 1.09 -10.08 -21.15
CA SER A 239 0.08 -9.04 -20.86
C SER A 239 -0.33 -9.10 -19.38
N PRO A 240 0.60 -8.82 -18.45
CA PRO A 240 0.30 -8.84 -17.03
C PRO A 240 -0.62 -7.67 -16.69
N LEU A 241 -1.63 -7.92 -15.85
CA LEU A 241 -2.28 -6.83 -15.12
C LEU A 241 -1.29 -6.23 -14.12
N LYS A 242 -1.46 -4.96 -13.79
CA LYS A 242 -0.75 -4.22 -12.74
C LYS A 242 -1.06 -4.76 -11.35
N TYR A 243 -2.31 -5.18 -11.12
CA TYR A 243 -2.75 -5.68 -9.81
C TYR A 243 -3.05 -7.18 -9.86
N ARG A 244 -2.81 -7.86 -8.73
CA ARG A 244 -3.11 -9.29 -8.59
C ARG A 244 -4.61 -9.52 -8.75
N CYS A 245 -4.99 -10.28 -9.78
CA CYS A 245 -6.38 -10.52 -10.13
C CYS A 245 -6.80 -11.95 -9.77
N ALA A 246 -7.79 -12.09 -8.89
CA ALA A 246 -8.41 -13.39 -8.58
C ALA A 246 -9.47 -13.79 -9.62
N SER A 247 -10.17 -12.82 -10.19
CA SER A 247 -11.21 -12.99 -11.20
C SER A 247 -11.40 -11.69 -11.98
N ILE A 248 -11.53 -11.78 -13.30
CA ILE A 248 -11.91 -10.65 -14.15
C ILE A 248 -13.44 -10.62 -14.21
N ALA A 249 -14.04 -9.46 -13.91
CA ALA A 249 -15.49 -9.31 -13.92
C ALA A 249 -16.04 -9.13 -15.33
N ASP A 250 -15.40 -8.26 -16.13
CA ASP A 250 -15.77 -7.94 -17.51
C ASP A 250 -14.55 -7.37 -18.26
N VAL A 251 -14.56 -7.49 -19.59
CA VAL A 251 -13.59 -6.83 -20.49
C VAL A 251 -14.34 -5.82 -21.34
N PHE A 252 -13.75 -4.63 -21.50
CA PHE A 252 -14.31 -3.53 -22.28
C PHE A 252 -13.34 -3.16 -23.39
N HIS A 253 -13.90 -2.91 -24.58
CA HIS A 253 -13.21 -2.24 -25.66
C HIS A 253 -13.77 -0.83 -25.75
N HIS A 254 -12.91 0.17 -25.55
CA HIS A 254 -13.34 1.55 -25.32
C HIS A 254 -14.35 1.66 -24.16
N HIS A 255 -15.60 2.06 -24.46
CA HIS A 255 -16.68 2.22 -23.48
C HIS A 255 -17.74 1.13 -23.58
N THR A 256 -17.49 0.08 -24.36
CA THR A 256 -18.47 -0.99 -24.59
C THR A 256 -17.91 -2.32 -24.10
N LYS A 257 -18.73 -3.08 -23.38
CA LYS A 257 -18.37 -4.44 -22.94
C LYS A 257 -18.09 -5.31 -24.17
N ASP A 258 -16.92 -5.93 -24.21
CA ASP A 258 -16.52 -6.86 -25.25
C ASP A 258 -16.85 -8.29 -24.83
N TYR A 259 -17.97 -8.79 -25.36
CA TYR A 259 -18.52 -10.11 -25.07
C TYR A 259 -17.72 -11.27 -25.68
N LYS A 260 -16.69 -10.99 -26.50
CA LYS A 260 -15.87 -12.05 -27.13
C LYS A 260 -14.90 -12.69 -26.15
N TRP A 261 -14.57 -12.00 -25.07
CA TRP A 261 -13.65 -12.49 -24.05
C TRP A 261 -14.28 -13.59 -23.21
N THR A 262 -13.57 -14.72 -23.12
CA THR A 262 -13.89 -15.76 -22.15
C THR A 262 -13.13 -15.50 -20.85
N LEU A 263 -13.86 -15.24 -19.77
CA LEU A 263 -13.30 -15.01 -18.43
C LEU A 263 -13.13 -16.34 -17.71
N ARG A 264 -11.95 -16.60 -17.15
CA ARG A 264 -11.60 -17.89 -16.52
C ARG A 264 -10.71 -17.69 -15.30
N GLN A 265 -10.64 -18.73 -14.46
CA GLN A 265 -9.61 -18.88 -13.44
C GLN A 265 -8.68 -20.01 -13.85
N ARG A 266 -7.37 -19.78 -13.78
CA ARG A 266 -6.33 -20.78 -14.03
C ARG A 266 -5.81 -21.37 -12.71
N PRO A 267 -5.31 -22.62 -12.70
CA PRO A 267 -4.67 -23.16 -11.51
C PRO A 267 -3.41 -22.35 -11.16
N PRO A 268 -3.01 -22.25 -9.88
CA PRO A 268 -1.80 -21.54 -9.46
C PRO A 268 -0.50 -22.09 -10.08
N THR A 269 -0.53 -23.29 -10.65
CA THR A 269 0.59 -24.01 -11.27
C THR A 269 0.72 -23.75 -12.77
N ASP A 270 -0.14 -22.92 -13.37
CA ASP A 270 -0.09 -22.58 -14.79
C ASP A 270 1.19 -21.77 -15.10
N SER A 271 1.96 -22.21 -16.10
CA SER A 271 3.22 -21.57 -16.50
C SER A 271 3.07 -20.18 -17.11
N ASP A 272 1.89 -19.85 -17.63
CA ASP A 272 1.59 -18.53 -18.22
C ASP A 272 0.92 -17.59 -17.20
N ILE A 273 0.93 -17.92 -15.90
CA ILE A 273 0.40 -17.06 -14.84
C ILE A 273 1.23 -15.77 -14.73
N ALA A 274 0.56 -14.63 -14.72
CA ALA A 274 1.17 -13.33 -14.45
C ALA A 274 0.95 -12.92 -12.99
N LEU A 275 -0.14 -12.20 -12.70
CA LEU A 275 -0.48 -11.73 -11.35
C LEU A 275 -1.87 -12.22 -10.95
N GLY A 276 -1.92 -13.35 -10.22
CA GLY A 276 -3.16 -13.98 -9.77
C GLY A 276 -3.75 -14.97 -10.77
N THR A 277 -4.87 -15.60 -10.40
CA THR A 277 -5.46 -16.72 -11.14
C THR A 277 -6.52 -16.31 -12.16
N GLY A 278 -7.08 -15.09 -12.05
CA GLY A 278 -8.07 -14.60 -12.99
C GLY A 278 -7.44 -14.20 -14.32
N PHE A 279 -8.03 -14.60 -15.44
CA PHE A 279 -7.57 -14.20 -16.77
C PHE A 279 -8.71 -14.18 -17.79
N ALA A 280 -8.46 -13.53 -18.93
CA ALA A 280 -9.39 -13.55 -20.04
C ALA A 280 -8.69 -14.01 -21.31
N SER A 281 -9.42 -14.69 -22.19
CA SER A 281 -8.88 -15.15 -23.46
C SER A 281 -9.90 -15.08 -24.60
N ILE A 282 -9.40 -14.88 -25.82
CA ILE A 282 -10.13 -15.12 -27.06
C ILE A 282 -9.41 -16.26 -27.79
N THR A 283 -10.14 -17.35 -28.03
CA THR A 283 -9.65 -18.48 -28.83
C THR A 283 -10.13 -18.32 -30.27
N ASN A 284 -9.21 -18.45 -31.23
CA ASN A 284 -9.40 -18.21 -32.67
C ASN A 284 -9.56 -16.72 -33.04
N ALA A 285 -8.51 -16.18 -33.66
CA ALA A 285 -8.29 -14.77 -34.00
C ALA A 285 -9.36 -14.06 -34.87
N SER A 286 -10.41 -14.74 -35.35
CA SER A 286 -11.39 -14.14 -36.27
C SER A 286 -12.28 -13.05 -35.65
N GLY A 287 -12.08 -12.71 -34.37
CA GLY A 287 -12.88 -11.72 -33.65
C GLY A 287 -12.11 -10.67 -32.87
N PHE A 288 -10.78 -10.70 -32.81
CA PHE A 288 -10.01 -9.72 -32.05
C PHE A 288 -9.88 -8.41 -32.83
N ASP A 289 -10.25 -7.29 -32.19
CA ASP A 289 -10.00 -5.96 -32.68
C ASP A 289 -8.75 -5.40 -31.98
N PRO A 290 -7.63 -5.17 -32.69
CA PRO A 290 -6.40 -4.66 -32.10
C PRO A 290 -6.40 -3.15 -31.85
N THR A 291 -7.45 -2.42 -32.27
CA THR A 291 -7.50 -0.95 -32.20
C THR A 291 -7.90 -0.40 -30.84
#